data_AF-A0A8H5B846-F1
#
_entry.id   AF-A0A8H5B846-F1
#
_cell.length_a   1.000
_cell.length_b   1.000
_cell.length_c   1.000
_cell.angle_alpha   90.00
_cell.angle_beta   90.00
_cell.angle_gamma   90.00
#
_symmetry.space_group_name_H-M   'P 1'
#
loop_
_entity.id
_entity.type
_entity.pdbx_description
1 polymer ?
#
loop_
_entity_poly.entity_id
_entity_poly.type
_entity_poly.pdbx_seq_one_letter_code
_entity_poly.pdbx_strand_id
1 'polypeptide(L)'
;MKSWGGVAALFPTALNVKMILRLSSPDIMVLNVDHKFILINAYILPEASPWRYFTNIHPFQCLQETLSAVQTLYLPIILGGDLNGRTANCAALPHHPPQHSINHALTNSRGNRILALAADHDLCILNGVTSLGLSNSNWTSFQGKTDDERCSVIDYFLASSNSIHSLVSGFSIGAHERTWSDHAPLVLHLNLPTHVSAHSDCSATLCSDLFYTTDTLPTHSHLDCLLIDTIISKPDEEKAMQKLYGKVFTTQTNALRIFTDGSCFDNGTLRARAGAGVFAGHGSDLSCSARVVGDQTNNRSEVLAILIALSKVNQHRSLSIHTDSEYAIHSIAHWAIKNASTGWKCPNGDILKDIAAWLVYCTAPLFITHVKAHNGNTHNEMADQLAKEGAMQSISQSHYIPLLPPHKAQPTTTPLAISKVSTNLPEQPSEGEKETT
;
A
#
# COMPACT_ATOMS: atom_id res chain seq x y z
N MET A 1 -3.18 5.88 3.20
CA MET A 1 -3.18 4.76 2.25
C MET A 1 -1.97 3.90 2.56
N LYS A 2 -2.14 2.58 2.76
CA LYS A 2 -0.99 1.68 2.58
C LYS A 2 -0.58 1.83 1.11
N SER A 3 0.63 2.29 0.85
CA SER A 3 1.24 2.15 -0.47
C SER A 3 1.36 0.65 -0.73
N TRP A 4 0.80 0.16 -1.83
CA TRP A 4 0.90 -1.24 -2.22
C TRP A 4 1.61 -1.29 -3.57
N GLY A 5 2.63 -2.14 -3.66
CA GLY A 5 3.47 -2.25 -4.84
C GLY A 5 4.44 -1.07 -4.99
N GLY A 6 4.93 -0.88 -6.20
CA GLY A 6 6.00 0.05 -6.51
C GLY A 6 7.31 -0.67 -6.88
N VAL A 7 7.89 -0.25 -7.99
CA VAL A 7 9.24 -0.66 -8.41
C VAL A 7 10.18 0.54 -8.42
N ALA A 8 11.44 0.29 -8.10
CA ALA A 8 12.52 1.27 -8.18
C ALA A 8 13.72 0.66 -8.92
N ALA A 9 14.51 1.50 -9.55
CA ALA A 9 15.74 1.09 -10.21
C ALA A 9 16.84 2.13 -9.97
N LEU A 10 18.05 1.63 -9.68
CA LEU A 10 19.23 2.44 -9.39
C LEU A 10 20.30 2.10 -10.42
N PHE A 11 20.92 3.12 -11.00
CA PHE A 11 21.94 2.95 -12.04
C PHE A 11 23.17 3.81 -11.75
N PRO A 12 24.37 3.35 -12.13
CA PRO A 12 25.54 4.21 -12.21
C PRO A 12 25.30 5.38 -13.15
N THR A 13 25.81 6.56 -12.83
CA THR A 13 25.74 7.77 -13.67
C THR A 13 26.40 7.60 -15.04
N ALA A 14 27.26 6.58 -15.19
CA ALA A 14 27.91 6.23 -16.45
C ALA A 14 26.97 5.57 -17.48
N LEU A 15 25.80 5.05 -17.06
CA LEU A 15 24.82 4.46 -17.96
C LEU A 15 23.78 5.50 -18.39
N ASN A 16 23.51 5.60 -19.68
CA ASN A 16 22.42 6.42 -20.20
C ASN A 16 21.12 5.63 -20.09
N VAL A 17 20.37 5.86 -19.01
CA VAL A 17 19.10 5.20 -18.76
C VAL A 17 17.96 6.20 -18.89
N LYS A 18 16.98 5.87 -19.74
CA LYS A 18 15.79 6.69 -19.97
C LYS A 18 14.53 5.89 -19.72
N MET A 19 13.66 6.40 -18.85
CA MET A 19 12.37 5.79 -18.59
C MET A 19 11.37 6.09 -19.72
N ILE A 20 10.69 5.05 -20.21
CA ILE A 20 9.62 5.18 -21.21
C ILE A 20 8.29 5.37 -20.47
N LEU A 21 8.01 6.61 -20.04
CA LEU A 21 6.86 6.95 -19.19
C LEU A 21 5.51 6.37 -19.65
N ARG A 22 5.25 6.34 -20.97
CA ARG A 22 3.97 5.85 -21.52
C ARG A 22 3.76 4.34 -21.38
N LEU A 23 4.84 3.58 -21.21
CA LEU A 23 4.80 2.12 -21.03
C LEU A 23 5.02 1.72 -19.57
N SER A 24 5.31 2.71 -18.70
CA SER A 24 5.53 2.50 -17.27
C SER A 24 4.25 2.75 -16.47
N SER A 25 4.11 2.00 -15.39
CA SER A 25 3.11 2.14 -14.34
C SER A 25 3.79 1.97 -12.98
N PRO A 26 3.10 2.22 -11.84
CA PRO A 26 3.71 2.06 -10.52
C PRO A 26 4.39 0.70 -10.29
N ASP A 27 3.82 -0.37 -10.86
CA ASP A 27 4.27 -1.75 -10.68
C ASP A 27 5.09 -2.30 -11.86
N ILE A 28 5.22 -1.54 -12.95
CA ILE A 28 5.96 -1.93 -14.15
C ILE A 28 6.78 -0.73 -14.64
N MET A 29 8.10 -0.78 -14.52
CA MET A 29 9.00 0.28 -14.97
C MET A 29 9.72 -0.17 -16.24
N VAL A 30 9.52 0.58 -17.33
CA VAL A 30 10.17 0.33 -18.62
C VAL A 30 11.27 1.34 -18.86
N LEU A 31 12.48 0.84 -19.08
CA LEU A 31 13.70 1.63 -19.21
C LEU A 31 14.43 1.26 -20.50
N ASN A 32 14.81 2.27 -21.27
CA ASN A 32 15.78 2.13 -22.35
C ASN A 32 17.18 2.35 -21.76
N VAL A 33 18.05 1.34 -21.90
CA VAL A 33 19.42 1.38 -21.37
C VAL A 33 20.41 1.47 -22.54
N ASP A 34 21.13 2.59 -22.62
CA ASP A 34 22.14 2.91 -23.64
C ASP A 34 21.66 2.77 -25.09
N HIS A 35 20.34 2.78 -25.35
CA HIS A 35 19.78 2.42 -26.66
C HIS A 35 20.14 0.99 -27.13
N LYS A 36 20.61 0.14 -26.21
CA LYS A 36 21.07 -1.22 -26.50
C LYS A 36 20.02 -2.28 -26.17
N PHE A 37 19.26 -2.08 -25.10
CA PHE A 37 18.20 -3.01 -24.69
C PHE A 37 17.14 -2.28 -23.87
N ILE A 38 15.98 -2.92 -23.72
CA ILE A 38 14.90 -2.49 -22.84
C ILE A 38 14.91 -3.35 -21.59
N LEU A 39 14.98 -2.69 -20.43
CA LEU A 39 14.81 -3.30 -19.13
C LEU A 39 13.40 -3.04 -18.62
N ILE A 40 12.67 -4.10 -18.29
CA ILE A 40 11.36 -4.05 -17.65
C ILE A 40 11.53 -4.58 -16.23
N ASN A 41 11.34 -3.71 -15.23
CA ASN A 41 11.29 -4.11 -13.82
C ASN A 41 9.81 -4.22 -13.41
N ALA A 42 9.34 -5.40 -13.03
CA ALA A 42 7.93 -5.67 -12.80
C ALA A 42 7.67 -6.32 -11.44
N TYR A 43 6.66 -5.81 -10.74
CA TYR A 43 6.08 -6.41 -9.55
C TYR A 43 4.63 -6.81 -9.84
N ILE A 44 4.36 -8.10 -10.05
CA ILE A 44 3.00 -8.57 -10.29
C ILE A 44 2.41 -9.06 -8.99
N LEU A 45 1.46 -8.29 -8.44
CA LEU A 45 0.80 -8.59 -7.17
C LEU A 45 0.25 -10.03 -7.14
N PRO A 46 0.27 -10.70 -5.97
CA PRO A 46 -0.35 -12.02 -5.78
C PRO A 46 -1.79 -12.09 -6.29
N GLU A 47 -2.27 -13.26 -6.73
CA GLU A 47 -3.60 -13.41 -7.37
C GLU A 47 -4.75 -13.03 -6.43
N ALA A 48 -4.57 -13.26 -5.13
CA ALA A 48 -5.53 -12.90 -4.09
C ALA A 48 -5.48 -11.39 -3.73
N SER A 49 -4.49 -10.64 -4.23
CA SER A 49 -4.39 -9.22 -3.96
C SER A 49 -5.55 -8.46 -4.59
N PRO A 50 -6.06 -7.41 -3.93
CA PRO A 50 -7.26 -6.75 -4.37
C PRO A 50 -6.96 -5.67 -5.42
N TRP A 51 -6.29 -6.06 -6.51
CA TRP A 51 -5.78 -5.17 -7.56
C TRP A 51 -6.86 -4.33 -8.24
N ARG A 52 -8.10 -4.81 -8.28
CA ARG A 52 -9.27 -4.10 -8.85
C ARG A 52 -9.58 -2.77 -8.17
N TYR A 53 -9.09 -2.53 -6.94
CA TYR A 53 -9.25 -1.24 -6.28
C TYR A 53 -8.33 -0.14 -6.83
N PHE A 54 -7.28 -0.51 -7.57
CA PHE A 54 -6.20 0.42 -7.93
C PHE A 54 -5.97 0.54 -9.43
N THR A 55 -6.39 -0.47 -10.20
CA THR A 55 -6.29 -0.46 -11.66
C THR A 55 -7.50 -1.12 -12.29
N ASN A 56 -7.93 -0.55 -13.43
CA ASN A 56 -8.99 -1.12 -14.28
C ASN A 56 -8.48 -2.26 -15.17
N ILE A 57 -7.15 -2.37 -15.33
CA ILE A 57 -6.49 -3.39 -16.15
C ILE A 57 -5.80 -4.37 -15.20
N HIS A 58 -6.03 -5.67 -15.41
CA HIS A 58 -5.39 -6.70 -14.61
C HIS A 58 -3.85 -6.57 -14.70
N PRO A 59 -3.08 -6.62 -13.59
CA PRO A 59 -1.62 -6.39 -13.61
C PRO A 59 -0.85 -7.25 -14.63
N PHE A 60 -1.18 -8.55 -14.68
CA PHE A 60 -0.62 -9.46 -15.68
C PHE A 60 -0.99 -9.10 -17.13
N GLN A 61 -2.20 -8.59 -17.38
CA GLN A 61 -2.61 -8.11 -18.71
C GLN A 61 -1.83 -6.84 -19.08
N CYS A 62 -1.65 -5.93 -18.11
CA CYS A 62 -0.82 -4.74 -18.30
C CYS A 62 0.61 -5.12 -18.69
N LEU A 63 1.21 -6.13 -18.04
CA LEU A 63 2.53 -6.65 -18.43
C LEU A 63 2.57 -7.19 -19.86
N GLN A 64 1.54 -7.93 -20.28
CA GLN A 64 1.43 -8.48 -21.64
C GLN A 64 1.30 -7.36 -22.70
N GLU A 65 0.47 -6.35 -22.43
CA GLU A 65 0.32 -5.17 -23.29
C GLU A 65 1.63 -4.37 -23.36
N THR A 66 2.33 -4.19 -22.23
CA THR A 66 3.64 -3.53 -22.18
C THR A 66 4.68 -4.29 -23.01
N LEU A 67 4.76 -5.62 -22.88
CA LEU A 67 5.68 -6.43 -23.69
C LEU A 67 5.40 -6.31 -25.18
N SER A 68 4.12 -6.40 -25.57
CA SER A 68 3.69 -6.21 -26.97
C SER A 68 4.12 -4.85 -27.52
N ALA A 69 3.97 -3.79 -26.72
CA ALA A 69 4.38 -2.44 -27.10
C ALA A 69 5.90 -2.27 -27.15
N VAL A 70 6.65 -2.88 -26.23
CA VAL A 70 8.12 -2.82 -26.22
C VAL A 70 8.73 -3.57 -27.41
N GLN A 71 8.14 -4.67 -27.85
CA GLN A 71 8.63 -5.43 -29.01
C GLN A 71 8.67 -4.58 -30.29
N THR A 72 7.82 -3.55 -30.41
CA THR A 72 7.85 -2.64 -31.58
C THR A 72 9.08 -1.74 -31.60
N LEU A 73 9.89 -1.72 -30.54
CA LEU A 73 11.14 -0.96 -30.46
C LEU A 73 12.33 -1.73 -31.06
N TYR A 74 12.15 -3.01 -31.41
CA TYR A 74 13.18 -3.88 -32.01
C TYR A 74 14.51 -3.94 -31.23
N LEU A 75 14.44 -3.71 -29.92
CA LEU A 75 15.57 -3.85 -29.01
C LEU A 75 15.43 -5.14 -28.19
N PRO A 76 16.55 -5.79 -27.81
CA PRO A 76 16.55 -6.87 -26.84
C PRO A 76 15.79 -6.50 -25.57
N ILE A 77 15.01 -7.43 -25.04
CA ILE A 77 14.21 -7.22 -23.82
C ILE A 77 14.83 -8.03 -22.69
N ILE A 78 14.97 -7.40 -21.53
CA ILE A 78 15.19 -8.06 -20.24
C ILE A 78 14.02 -7.70 -19.33
N LEU A 79 13.26 -8.68 -18.90
CA LEU A 79 12.21 -8.55 -17.89
C LEU A 79 12.71 -9.17 -16.59
N GLY A 80 12.67 -8.42 -15.49
CA GLY A 80 13.03 -8.88 -14.17
C GLY A 80 11.99 -8.52 -13.12
N GLY A 81 11.79 -9.41 -12.14
CA GLY A 81 11.06 -9.08 -10.91
C GLY A 81 10.22 -10.22 -10.35
N ASP A 82 9.37 -9.89 -9.37
CA ASP A 82 8.47 -10.83 -8.70
C ASP A 82 7.18 -10.99 -9.51
N LEU A 83 7.01 -12.16 -10.11
CA LEU A 83 5.84 -12.48 -10.92
C LEU A 83 4.78 -13.28 -10.15
N ASN A 84 5.09 -13.69 -8.90
CA ASN A 84 4.19 -14.43 -8.01
C ASN A 84 3.59 -15.73 -8.62
N GLY A 85 4.25 -16.34 -9.60
CA GLY A 85 3.81 -17.55 -10.29
C GLY A 85 4.89 -18.63 -10.28
N ARG A 86 4.51 -19.92 -10.17
CA ARG A 86 5.47 -21.03 -10.11
C ARG A 86 5.46 -21.76 -11.44
N THR A 87 6.53 -21.60 -12.22
CA THR A 87 6.71 -22.25 -13.53
C THR A 87 7.08 -23.73 -13.42
N ALA A 88 7.72 -24.16 -12.33
CA ALA A 88 8.26 -25.51 -12.09
C ALA A 88 9.31 -25.94 -13.15
N ASN A 89 9.72 -27.21 -13.15
CA ASN A 89 10.58 -27.75 -14.19
C ASN A 89 9.85 -27.74 -15.54
N CYS A 90 10.45 -27.13 -16.55
CA CYS A 90 9.89 -27.12 -17.90
C CYS A 90 10.88 -27.77 -18.88
N ALA A 91 10.37 -28.66 -19.72
CA ALA A 91 11.10 -29.10 -20.90
C ALA A 91 11.42 -27.88 -21.78
N ALA A 92 12.50 -27.95 -22.56
CA ALA A 92 12.85 -26.94 -23.54
C ALA A 92 11.62 -26.60 -24.41
N LEU A 93 11.10 -25.37 -24.28
CA LEU A 93 10.21 -24.81 -25.30
C LEU A 93 10.99 -24.80 -26.63
N PRO A 94 10.33 -24.88 -27.81
CA PRO A 94 11.02 -24.75 -29.09
C PRO A 94 11.88 -23.47 -29.08
N HIS A 95 13.19 -23.60 -29.34
CA HIS A 95 14.20 -22.52 -29.30
C HIS A 95 14.66 -22.02 -27.92
N HIS A 96 14.18 -22.59 -26.81
CA HIS A 96 14.65 -22.26 -25.47
C HIS A 96 15.51 -23.38 -24.86
N PRO A 97 16.58 -23.06 -24.11
CA PRO A 97 17.31 -24.05 -23.34
C PRO A 97 16.43 -24.68 -22.24
N PRO A 98 16.69 -25.95 -21.87
CA PRO A 98 16.02 -26.59 -20.74
C PRO A 98 16.31 -25.85 -19.44
N GLN A 99 15.30 -25.77 -18.57
CA GLN A 99 15.38 -25.08 -17.28
C GLN A 99 15.18 -26.05 -16.13
N HIS A 100 16.05 -25.96 -15.12
CA HIS A 100 15.92 -26.71 -13.87
C HIS A 100 15.40 -25.82 -12.73
N SER A 101 14.33 -26.25 -12.07
CA SER A 101 13.74 -25.62 -10.89
C SER A 101 13.64 -26.63 -9.75
N ILE A 102 13.96 -26.18 -8.53
CA ILE A 102 13.81 -26.98 -7.29
C ILE A 102 12.34 -27.16 -6.88
N ASN A 103 11.43 -26.36 -7.45
CA ASN A 103 9.99 -26.57 -7.32
C ASN A 103 9.59 -27.88 -8.03
N HIS A 104 9.61 -29.01 -7.31
CA HIS A 104 9.08 -30.29 -7.79
C HIS A 104 7.54 -30.33 -7.83
N ALA A 105 6.86 -29.33 -7.26
CA ALA A 105 5.41 -29.18 -7.34
C ALA A 105 4.98 -28.69 -8.74
N LEU A 106 3.87 -29.23 -9.26
CA LEU A 106 3.28 -28.88 -10.55
C LEU A 106 3.17 -27.36 -10.75
N THR A 107 3.44 -26.91 -11.98
CA THR A 107 3.20 -25.53 -12.45
C THR A 107 1.81 -25.06 -12.01
N ASN A 108 1.71 -23.88 -11.38
CA ASN A 108 0.40 -23.33 -11.02
C ASN A 108 -0.22 -22.55 -12.18
N SER A 109 -1.52 -22.21 -12.08
CA SER A 109 -2.25 -21.47 -13.12
C SER A 109 -1.50 -20.21 -13.59
N ARG A 110 -0.91 -19.46 -12.66
CA ARG A 110 -0.10 -18.28 -12.98
C ARG A 110 1.24 -18.61 -13.63
N GLY A 111 1.92 -19.66 -13.19
CA GLY A 111 3.11 -20.20 -13.85
C GLY A 111 2.85 -20.56 -15.30
N ASN A 112 1.70 -21.19 -15.59
CA ASN A 112 1.28 -21.47 -16.97
C ASN A 112 1.11 -20.19 -17.79
N ARG A 113 0.55 -19.12 -17.20
CA ARG A 113 0.45 -17.81 -17.85
C ARG A 113 1.82 -17.18 -18.12
N ILE A 114 2.78 -17.31 -17.20
CA ILE A 114 4.16 -16.83 -17.40
C ILE A 114 4.83 -17.60 -18.54
N LEU A 115 4.64 -18.92 -18.61
CA LEU A 115 5.17 -19.75 -19.69
C LEU A 115 4.56 -19.38 -21.05
N ALA A 116 3.24 -19.13 -21.09
CA ALA A 116 2.58 -18.66 -22.30
C ALA A 116 3.08 -17.27 -22.72
N LEU A 117 3.17 -16.32 -21.77
CA LEU A 117 3.73 -14.98 -22.01
C LEU A 117 5.16 -15.06 -22.58
N ALA A 118 5.99 -15.92 -22.01
CA ALA A 118 7.37 -16.14 -22.45
C ALA A 118 7.41 -16.67 -23.90
N ALA A 119 6.58 -17.66 -24.22
CA ALA A 119 6.49 -18.22 -25.56
C ALA A 119 5.94 -17.22 -26.58
N ASP A 120 4.88 -16.49 -26.25
CA ASP A 120 4.22 -15.51 -27.13
C ASP A 120 5.16 -14.34 -27.49
N HIS A 121 6.11 -14.01 -26.61
CA HIS A 121 7.04 -12.90 -26.79
C HIS A 121 8.50 -13.31 -27.09
N ASP A 122 8.77 -14.60 -27.36
CA ASP A 122 10.11 -15.15 -27.60
C ASP A 122 11.11 -14.77 -26.48
N LEU A 123 10.70 -14.96 -25.23
CA LEU A 123 11.50 -14.70 -24.04
C LEU A 123 11.90 -16.01 -23.36
N CYS A 124 13.18 -16.19 -23.07
CA CYS A 124 13.65 -17.29 -22.25
C CYS A 124 13.64 -16.90 -20.79
N ILE A 125 13.04 -17.73 -19.95
CA ILE A 125 13.22 -17.67 -18.50
C ILE A 125 14.65 -18.14 -18.18
N LEU A 126 15.44 -17.28 -17.57
CA LEU A 126 16.87 -17.51 -17.32
C LEU A 126 17.09 -18.34 -16.05
N ASN A 127 16.14 -18.30 -15.13
CA ASN A 127 16.15 -19.13 -13.93
C ASN A 127 16.23 -20.61 -14.31
N GLY A 128 17.30 -21.27 -13.89
CA GLY A 128 17.50 -22.70 -14.12
C GLY A 128 18.20 -23.07 -15.44
N VAL A 129 18.60 -22.09 -16.26
CA VAL A 129 19.38 -22.37 -17.49
C VAL A 129 20.81 -22.78 -17.10
N THR A 130 21.15 -24.04 -17.34
CA THR A 130 22.43 -24.64 -16.90
C THR A 130 23.65 -23.98 -17.52
N SER A 131 23.55 -23.54 -18.79
CA SER A 131 24.64 -22.87 -19.49
C SER A 131 24.99 -21.48 -18.95
N LEU A 132 24.13 -20.88 -18.12
CA LEU A 132 24.36 -19.57 -17.49
C LEU A 132 24.97 -19.67 -16.07
N GLY A 133 25.38 -20.86 -15.65
CA GLY A 133 26.17 -21.06 -14.43
C GLY A 133 25.41 -21.53 -13.20
N LEU A 134 24.11 -21.86 -13.32
CA LEU A 134 23.39 -22.48 -12.21
C LEU A 134 23.69 -23.97 -12.12
N SER A 135 24.44 -24.37 -11.08
CA SER A 135 24.67 -25.77 -10.78
C SER A 135 23.67 -26.36 -9.78
N ASN A 136 22.93 -25.59 -8.97
CA ASN A 136 21.93 -26.12 -8.04
C ASN A 136 20.87 -25.08 -7.57
N SER A 137 19.60 -25.44 -7.74
CA SER A 137 18.57 -25.52 -6.69
C SER A 137 18.49 -24.44 -5.59
N ASN A 138 18.24 -23.17 -5.92
CA ASN A 138 17.99 -22.12 -4.92
C ASN A 138 16.56 -21.54 -5.02
N TRP A 139 15.95 -21.29 -3.86
CA TRP A 139 14.65 -20.64 -3.72
C TRP A 139 14.78 -19.11 -3.85
N THR A 140 13.72 -18.44 -4.32
CA THR A 140 13.73 -16.97 -4.46
C THR A 140 12.86 -16.26 -3.42
N SER A 141 11.87 -16.95 -2.86
CA SER A 141 10.96 -16.44 -1.82
C SER A 141 10.84 -17.42 -0.65
N PHE A 142 10.77 -16.89 0.57
CA PHE A 142 10.86 -17.57 1.86
C PHE A 142 9.76 -17.08 2.81
N GLN A 143 8.51 -17.49 2.58
CA GLN A 143 7.33 -17.02 3.34
C GLN A 143 7.03 -17.84 4.60
N GLY A 144 8.02 -18.61 5.06
CA GLY A 144 7.96 -19.50 6.21
C GLY A 144 8.40 -18.87 7.52
N LYS A 145 7.94 -19.44 8.65
CA LYS A 145 8.52 -19.15 9.98
C LYS A 145 9.78 -19.98 10.26
N THR A 146 10.01 -21.04 9.49
CA THR A 146 11.16 -21.95 9.54
C THR A 146 11.63 -22.25 8.12
N ASP A 147 12.88 -22.70 7.97
CA ASP A 147 13.55 -22.88 6.66
C ASP A 147 12.89 -23.94 5.77
N ASP A 148 12.09 -24.82 6.39
CA ASP A 148 11.43 -25.94 5.73
C ASP A 148 9.96 -25.69 5.36
N GLU A 149 9.37 -24.54 5.74
CA GLU A 149 7.93 -24.30 5.56
C GLU A 149 7.63 -23.09 4.67
N ARG A 150 7.54 -23.31 3.35
CA ARG A 150 7.13 -22.36 2.27
C ARG A 150 8.25 -21.55 1.62
N CYS A 151 9.14 -22.27 0.94
CA CYS A 151 10.03 -21.69 -0.05
C CYS A 151 9.42 -21.82 -1.46
N SER A 152 9.65 -20.85 -2.34
CA SER A 152 9.16 -20.88 -3.72
C SER A 152 10.09 -20.13 -4.67
N VAL A 153 10.10 -20.52 -5.94
CA VAL A 153 10.66 -19.74 -7.04
C VAL A 153 9.50 -18.99 -7.69
N ILE A 154 9.47 -17.67 -7.51
CA ILE A 154 8.43 -16.76 -8.03
C ILE A 154 9.01 -15.48 -8.64
N ASP A 155 10.30 -15.23 -8.43
CA ASP A 155 11.04 -14.12 -8.99
C ASP A 155 11.85 -14.62 -10.18
N TYR A 156 11.83 -13.87 -11.28
CA TYR A 156 12.41 -14.32 -12.53
C TYR A 156 13.18 -13.23 -13.25
N PHE A 157 14.22 -13.63 -13.98
CA PHE A 157 14.69 -12.90 -15.15
C PHE A 157 14.26 -13.64 -16.42
N LEU A 158 13.68 -12.91 -17.36
CA LEU A 158 13.34 -13.35 -18.70
C LEU A 158 14.11 -12.46 -19.69
N ALA A 159 14.64 -13.04 -20.77
CA ALA A 159 15.32 -12.26 -21.81
C ALA A 159 15.00 -12.78 -23.21
N SER A 160 14.99 -11.88 -24.21
CA SER A 160 14.78 -12.25 -25.61
C SER A 160 15.74 -13.37 -26.04
N SER A 161 15.19 -14.47 -26.59
CA SER A 161 15.93 -15.70 -26.91
C SER A 161 17.19 -15.44 -27.75
N ASN A 162 17.06 -14.59 -28.77
CA ASN A 162 18.13 -14.25 -29.70
C ASN A 162 19.25 -13.39 -29.09
N SER A 163 19.05 -12.84 -27.89
CA SER A 163 20.00 -11.91 -27.24
C SER A 163 20.69 -12.50 -26.01
N ILE A 164 20.28 -13.69 -25.55
CA ILE A 164 20.86 -14.32 -24.35
C ILE A 164 22.36 -14.50 -24.49
N HIS A 165 22.81 -15.09 -25.60
CA HIS A 165 24.23 -15.39 -25.79
C HIS A 165 25.11 -14.15 -26.02
N SER A 166 24.53 -13.04 -26.51
CA SER A 166 25.26 -11.80 -26.76
C SER A 166 25.27 -10.86 -25.56
N LEU A 167 24.18 -10.82 -24.79
CA LEU A 167 23.95 -9.83 -23.74
C LEU A 167 24.10 -10.39 -22.33
N VAL A 168 23.80 -11.67 -22.09
CA VAL A 168 23.82 -12.29 -20.75
C VAL A 168 25.03 -13.21 -20.62
N SER A 169 25.93 -12.92 -19.68
CA SER A 169 27.10 -13.76 -19.38
C SER A 169 26.90 -14.73 -18.23
N GLY A 170 25.90 -14.51 -17.38
CA GLY A 170 25.66 -15.39 -16.25
C GLY A 170 24.44 -15.00 -15.44
N PHE A 171 23.96 -15.94 -14.64
CA PHE A 171 22.85 -15.74 -13.72
C PHE A 171 23.18 -16.43 -12.39
N SER A 172 22.86 -15.78 -11.27
CA SER A 172 22.95 -16.38 -9.95
C SER A 172 21.86 -15.85 -9.02
N ILE A 173 21.62 -16.57 -7.92
CA ILE A 173 20.77 -16.12 -6.81
C ILE A 173 21.70 -15.78 -5.66
N GLY A 174 21.61 -14.55 -5.16
CA GLY A 174 22.43 -14.06 -4.06
C GLY A 174 21.98 -14.62 -2.70
N ALA A 175 22.74 -14.31 -1.65
CA ALA A 175 22.42 -14.75 -0.30
C ALA A 175 21.12 -14.11 0.20
N HIS A 176 20.27 -14.90 0.86
CA HIS A 176 19.03 -14.41 1.46
C HIS A 176 19.32 -13.72 2.80
N GLU A 177 18.99 -12.42 2.88
CA GLU A 177 19.06 -11.63 4.11
C GLU A 177 17.67 -11.45 4.74
N ARG A 178 17.34 -12.32 5.70
CA ARG A 178 16.01 -12.38 6.35
C ARG A 178 15.55 -11.11 7.05
N THR A 179 16.49 -10.26 7.47
CA THR A 179 16.19 -9.00 8.15
C THR A 179 15.76 -7.91 7.16
N TRP A 180 16.05 -8.08 5.87
CA TRP A 180 15.77 -7.10 4.83
C TRP A 180 14.55 -7.48 3.99
N SER A 181 14.43 -8.76 3.62
CA SER A 181 13.33 -9.24 2.78
C SER A 181 13.08 -10.73 2.98
N ASP A 182 11.85 -11.16 2.69
CA ASP A 182 11.47 -12.56 2.48
C ASP A 182 11.85 -13.09 1.08
N HIS A 183 12.53 -12.30 0.26
CA HIS A 183 13.06 -12.70 -1.05
C HIS A 183 14.59 -12.67 -1.10
N ALA A 184 15.18 -13.59 -1.87
CA ALA A 184 16.60 -13.56 -2.22
C ALA A 184 16.83 -12.71 -3.48
N PRO A 185 17.91 -11.92 -3.55
CA PRO A 185 18.20 -11.12 -4.73
C PRO A 185 18.60 -12.00 -5.91
N LEU A 186 18.12 -11.64 -7.10
CA LEU A 186 18.55 -12.25 -8.36
C LEU A 186 19.65 -11.40 -8.98
N VAL A 187 20.70 -12.05 -9.45
CA VAL A 187 21.87 -11.39 -10.02
C VAL A 187 22.04 -11.84 -11.47
N LEU A 188 21.93 -10.89 -12.39
CA LEU A 188 22.14 -11.09 -13.81
C LEU A 188 23.43 -10.40 -14.24
N HIS A 189 24.35 -11.15 -14.83
CA HIS A 189 25.59 -10.61 -15.38
C HIS A 189 25.39 -10.29 -16.86
N LEU A 190 25.66 -9.04 -17.23
CA LEU A 190 25.49 -8.55 -18.59
C LEU A 190 26.84 -8.23 -19.23
N ASN A 191 26.99 -8.63 -20.50
CA ASN A 191 28.09 -8.22 -21.35
C ASN A 191 27.73 -6.90 -22.04
N LEU A 192 27.94 -5.79 -21.34
CA LEU A 192 27.79 -4.47 -21.95
C LEU A 192 29.05 -4.14 -22.75
N PRO A 193 28.94 -3.80 -24.06
CA PRO A 193 30.09 -3.33 -24.81
C PRO A 193 30.66 -2.08 -24.14
N THR A 194 31.94 -2.14 -23.76
CA THR A 194 32.69 -0.98 -23.28
C THR A 194 32.66 0.13 -24.35
N HIS A 195 32.54 1.38 -23.91
CA HIS A 195 32.53 2.54 -24.81
C HIS A 195 33.68 2.47 -25.82
N VAL A 196 33.38 2.19 -27.08
CA VAL A 196 34.22 2.60 -28.21
C VAL A 196 33.68 3.94 -28.66
N SER A 197 34.52 4.95 -28.51
CA SER A 197 34.29 6.33 -28.91
C SER A 197 33.91 6.45 -30.39
N ALA A 198 32.93 7.31 -30.65
CA ALA A 198 32.67 8.11 -31.85
C ALA A 198 32.55 7.43 -33.24
N HIS A 199 31.41 7.77 -33.88
CA HIS A 199 31.05 7.65 -35.29
C HIS A 199 30.72 6.24 -35.84
N SER A 200 29.44 6.01 -36.09
CA SER A 200 28.95 5.85 -37.48
C SER A 200 27.42 5.99 -37.52
N ASP A 201 26.96 6.64 -38.58
CA ASP A 201 25.58 6.95 -38.87
C ASP A 201 24.69 5.71 -38.96
N CYS A 202 23.52 5.74 -38.33
CA CYS A 202 22.39 4.93 -38.75
C CYS A 202 21.10 5.68 -38.53
N SER A 203 20.50 6.16 -39.63
CA SER A 203 19.19 6.76 -39.67
C SER A 203 18.12 5.71 -39.36
N ALA A 204 17.64 5.68 -38.12
CA ALA A 204 16.33 5.15 -37.80
C ALA A 204 15.38 6.33 -37.60
N THR A 205 14.63 6.66 -38.64
CA THR A 205 13.51 7.60 -38.60
C THR A 205 12.41 7.00 -37.73
N LEU A 206 12.39 7.34 -36.43
CA LEU A 206 11.35 6.92 -35.50
C LEU A 206 10.83 8.12 -34.70
N CYS A 207 9.61 8.53 -35.08
CA CYS A 207 8.61 9.26 -34.31
C CYS A 207 9.06 10.55 -33.59
N SER A 208 8.94 11.67 -34.29
CA SER A 208 9.22 13.03 -33.82
C SER A 208 8.22 13.62 -32.80
N ASP A 209 7.26 12.83 -32.28
CA ASP A 209 6.13 13.36 -31.50
C ASP A 209 6.13 12.96 -30.00
N LEU A 210 7.26 12.52 -29.47
CA LEU A 210 7.44 12.38 -28.03
C LEU A 210 8.13 13.63 -27.51
N PHE A 211 7.41 14.52 -26.84
CA PHE A 211 8.00 15.70 -26.20
C PHE A 211 9.16 15.29 -25.29
N TYR A 212 10.36 15.64 -25.72
CA TYR A 212 11.62 15.41 -25.03
C TYR A 212 11.95 16.64 -24.20
N THR A 213 12.06 16.49 -22.88
CA THR A 213 12.67 17.53 -22.04
C THR A 213 14.10 17.10 -21.75
N THR A 214 15.05 17.69 -22.46
CA THR A 214 16.47 17.64 -22.12
C THR A 214 16.82 18.93 -21.40
N ASP A 215 16.60 18.98 -20.09
CA ASP A 215 17.23 20.02 -19.30
C ASP A 215 18.59 19.50 -18.85
N THR A 216 19.62 19.86 -19.61
CA THR A 216 21.02 19.73 -19.18
C THR A 216 21.26 20.72 -18.05
N LEU A 217 21.55 20.22 -16.86
CA LEU A 217 21.92 21.05 -15.70
C LEU A 217 23.31 21.65 -15.91
N PRO A 218 23.50 22.98 -15.72
CA PRO A 218 24.78 23.64 -15.90
C PRO A 218 25.70 23.39 -14.70
N THR A 219 26.93 22.97 -14.97
CA THR A 219 27.92 22.41 -14.02
C THR A 219 28.56 23.40 -13.04
N HIS A 220 28.14 24.66 -13.02
CA HIS A 220 28.65 25.67 -12.07
C HIS A 220 27.53 26.57 -11.56
N SER A 221 26.35 25.99 -11.33
CA SER A 221 25.27 26.74 -10.72
C SER A 221 25.55 26.96 -9.24
N HIS A 222 24.95 28.00 -8.66
CA HIS A 222 24.91 28.22 -7.21
C HIS A 222 24.44 26.95 -6.46
N LEU A 223 23.69 26.08 -7.13
CA LEU A 223 23.21 24.78 -6.66
C LEU A 223 24.32 23.73 -6.53
N ASP A 224 25.33 23.74 -7.39
CA ASP A 224 26.48 22.83 -7.31
C ASP A 224 27.43 23.24 -6.19
N CYS A 225 27.66 24.55 -6.04
CA CYS A 225 28.37 25.09 -4.88
C CYS A 225 27.60 24.84 -3.58
N LEU A 226 26.27 25.02 -3.58
CA LEU A 226 25.41 24.65 -2.45
C LEU A 226 25.46 23.15 -2.16
N LEU A 227 25.53 22.27 -3.18
CA LEU A 227 25.62 20.83 -2.99
C LEU A 227 26.96 20.43 -2.37
N ILE A 228 28.07 21.00 -2.85
CA ILE A 228 29.41 20.78 -2.30
C ILE A 228 29.50 21.35 -0.87
N ASP A 229 29.01 22.57 -0.64
CA ASP A 229 28.93 23.16 0.70
C ASP A 229 27.98 22.37 1.61
N THR A 230 26.92 21.74 1.09
CA THR A 230 26.00 20.86 1.85
C THR A 230 26.66 19.53 2.20
N ILE A 231 27.46 18.96 1.29
CA ILE A 231 28.23 17.73 1.53
C ILE A 231 29.32 17.98 2.58
N ILE A 232 30.01 19.13 2.50
CA ILE A 232 31.11 19.50 3.40
C ILE A 232 30.58 20.01 4.76
N SER A 233 29.46 20.74 4.78
CA SER A 233 28.87 21.25 6.04
C SER A 233 28.04 20.23 6.79
N LYS A 234 28.01 18.96 6.35
CA LYS A 234 27.19 17.86 6.88
C LYS A 234 27.03 17.98 8.41
N PRO A 235 25.91 18.53 8.88
CA PRO A 235 25.52 18.34 10.26
C PRO A 235 25.15 16.87 10.41
N ASP A 236 25.19 16.39 11.65
CA ASP A 236 24.45 15.21 12.08
C ASP A 236 23.09 15.13 11.34
N GLU A 237 22.84 13.97 10.75
CA GLU A 237 21.75 13.68 9.81
C GLU A 237 20.40 14.15 10.37
N GLU A 238 20.24 14.04 11.69
CA GLU A 238 19.07 14.51 12.43
C GLU A 238 18.88 16.03 12.34
N LYS A 239 19.94 16.84 12.51
CA LYS A 239 19.89 18.31 12.42
C LYS A 239 19.71 18.80 10.98
N ALA A 240 20.29 18.10 10.02
CA ALA A 240 20.12 18.41 8.60
C ALA A 240 18.66 18.20 8.18
N MET A 241 18.06 17.07 8.60
CA MET A 241 16.65 16.76 8.37
C MET A 241 15.72 17.73 9.10
N GLN A 242 16.07 18.16 10.33
CA GLN A 242 15.28 19.12 11.11
C GLN A 242 15.26 20.53 10.51
N LYS A 243 16.31 20.91 9.78
CA LYS A 243 16.43 22.23 9.14
C LYS A 243 15.78 22.26 7.76
N LEU A 244 15.84 21.15 7.02
CA LEU A 244 15.25 21.03 5.67
C LEU A 244 13.73 20.83 5.71
N TYR A 245 13.25 20.00 6.65
CA TYR A 245 11.84 19.62 6.73
C TYR A 245 11.12 20.22 7.95
N GLY A 246 11.80 21.05 8.74
CA GLY A 246 11.36 21.38 10.09
C GLY A 246 11.49 20.18 11.03
N LYS A 247 11.04 20.31 12.28
CA LYS A 247 10.99 19.16 13.21
C LYS A 247 10.20 18.00 12.60
N VAL A 248 10.89 16.90 12.29
CA VAL A 248 10.29 15.66 11.80
C VAL A 248 9.49 15.02 12.93
N PHE A 249 8.21 14.75 12.68
CA PHE A 249 7.41 13.86 13.51
C PHE A 249 7.38 12.48 12.83
N THR A 250 7.91 11.46 13.50
CA THR A 250 8.09 10.10 12.97
C THR A 250 6.80 9.26 13.07
N THR A 251 6.67 8.28 12.18
CA THR A 251 5.68 7.19 12.21
C THR A 251 6.43 5.87 12.31
N GLN A 252 6.91 5.43 13.47
CA GLN A 252 6.10 4.97 14.59
C GLN A 252 6.18 5.90 15.81
N THR A 253 5.05 6.03 16.51
CA THR A 253 4.71 6.99 17.60
C THR A 253 4.35 8.40 17.09
N ASN A 254 3.15 8.68 16.61
CA ASN A 254 1.89 8.44 17.29
C ASN A 254 0.78 8.61 16.25
N ALA A 255 0.18 7.49 15.80
CA ALA A 255 -1.25 7.58 15.47
C ALA A 255 -1.89 8.34 16.62
N LEU A 256 -2.56 9.45 16.31
CA LEU A 256 -3.09 10.33 17.34
C LEU A 256 -3.99 9.45 18.21
N ARG A 257 -3.57 9.22 19.47
CA ARG A 257 -4.30 8.36 20.38
C ARG A 257 -5.40 9.19 20.98
N ILE A 258 -6.63 8.79 20.72
CA ILE A 258 -7.81 9.39 21.29
C ILE A 258 -8.54 8.30 22.04
N PHE A 259 -8.90 8.58 23.28
CA PHE A 259 -9.77 7.74 24.08
C PHE A 259 -11.17 8.33 23.99
N THR A 260 -12.14 7.49 23.73
CA THR A 260 -13.55 7.89 23.60
C THR A 260 -14.39 7.01 24.48
N ASP A 261 -15.35 7.63 25.16
CA ASP A 261 -16.29 6.94 26.04
C ASP A 261 -17.67 7.63 25.98
N GLY A 262 -18.71 6.86 26.29
CA GLY A 262 -20.08 7.29 26.39
C GLY A 262 -20.65 6.95 27.77
N SER A 263 -21.33 7.92 28.38
CA SER A 263 -21.96 7.73 29.68
C SER A 263 -23.41 8.17 29.65
N CYS A 264 -24.29 7.35 30.21
CA CYS A 264 -25.70 7.69 30.38
C CYS A 264 -26.17 7.47 31.83
N PHE A 265 -26.51 8.54 32.52
CA PHE A 265 -27.24 8.47 33.79
C PHE A 265 -28.68 8.01 33.55
N ASP A 266 -29.22 7.21 34.46
CA ASP A 266 -30.61 6.71 34.43
C ASP A 266 -31.01 6.11 33.07
N ASN A 267 -30.09 5.39 32.41
CA ASN A 267 -30.28 4.81 31.07
C ASN A 267 -31.56 3.95 31.00
N GLY A 268 -32.34 4.14 29.94
CA GLY A 268 -33.63 3.47 29.75
C GLY A 268 -34.82 4.13 30.48
N THR A 269 -34.61 5.26 31.17
CA THR A 269 -35.68 6.02 31.83
C THR A 269 -35.93 7.38 31.18
N LEU A 270 -37.06 8.03 31.50
CA LEU A 270 -37.36 9.39 31.05
C LEU A 270 -36.42 10.46 31.64
N ARG A 271 -35.67 10.13 32.69
CA ARG A 271 -34.67 11.01 33.30
C ARG A 271 -33.29 10.78 32.72
N ALA A 272 -33.16 9.93 31.70
CA ALA A 272 -31.88 9.57 31.13
C ALA A 272 -31.13 10.81 30.63
N ARG A 273 -29.84 10.86 30.92
CA ARG A 273 -28.95 11.93 30.47
C ARG A 273 -27.66 11.33 29.96
N ALA A 274 -27.41 11.46 28.66
CA ALA A 274 -26.26 10.88 28.02
C ALA A 274 -25.26 11.94 27.57
N GLY A 275 -23.97 11.61 27.62
CA GLY A 275 -22.87 12.47 27.24
C GLY A 275 -21.74 11.68 26.61
N ALA A 276 -21.02 12.34 25.71
CA ALA A 276 -19.88 11.81 24.98
C ALA A 276 -18.59 12.47 25.46
N GLY A 277 -17.55 11.67 25.72
CA GLY A 277 -16.24 12.12 26.15
C GLY A 277 -15.17 11.78 25.11
N VAL A 278 -14.34 12.76 24.79
CA VAL A 278 -13.17 12.59 23.91
C VAL A 278 -11.94 13.07 24.67
N PHE A 279 -10.94 12.21 24.85
CA PHE A 279 -9.70 12.53 25.55
C PHE A 279 -8.48 12.25 24.67
N ALA A 280 -7.73 13.30 24.35
CA ALA A 280 -6.47 13.22 23.60
C ALA A 280 -5.25 13.60 24.46
N GLY A 281 -5.41 13.64 25.79
CA GLY A 281 -4.43 14.11 26.75
C GLY A 281 -4.86 15.39 27.49
N HIS A 282 -4.23 15.65 28.63
CA HIS A 282 -4.49 16.86 29.43
C HIS A 282 -4.07 18.13 28.66
N GLY A 283 -4.93 19.15 28.68
CA GLY A 283 -4.66 20.42 27.98
C GLY A 283 -4.72 20.35 26.46
N SER A 284 -5.18 19.23 25.87
CA SER A 284 -5.40 19.13 24.44
C SER A 284 -6.72 19.79 24.04
N ASP A 285 -6.70 20.66 23.02
CA ASP A 285 -7.90 21.28 22.44
C ASP A 285 -8.86 20.27 21.79
N LEU A 286 -8.37 19.05 21.56
CA LEU A 286 -9.17 17.93 21.06
C LEU A 286 -10.00 17.29 22.17
N SER A 287 -9.54 17.37 23.42
CA SER A 287 -10.25 16.82 24.57
C SER A 287 -11.50 17.64 24.85
N CYS A 288 -12.66 16.98 24.91
CA CYS A 288 -13.93 17.67 25.14
C CYS A 288 -15.02 16.74 25.65
N SER A 289 -16.05 17.36 26.22
CA SER A 289 -17.29 16.72 26.63
C SER A 289 -18.46 17.33 25.86
N ALA A 290 -19.42 16.50 25.45
CA ALA A 290 -20.58 16.95 24.72
C ALA A 290 -21.85 16.27 25.22
N ARG A 291 -22.94 17.04 25.31
CA ARG A 291 -24.27 16.51 25.56
C ARG A 291 -24.79 15.74 24.34
N VAL A 292 -25.32 14.53 24.55
CA VAL A 292 -26.00 13.79 23.49
C VAL A 292 -27.31 14.48 23.12
N VAL A 293 -27.55 14.64 21.81
CA VAL A 293 -28.81 15.16 21.27
C VAL A 293 -29.64 14.00 20.70
N GLY A 294 -30.96 14.02 20.96
CA GLY A 294 -31.86 12.91 20.65
C GLY A 294 -31.93 11.89 21.78
N ASP A 295 -32.02 10.61 21.43
CA ASP A 295 -32.21 9.51 22.39
C ASP A 295 -31.09 9.45 23.44
N GLN A 296 -31.43 9.60 24.71
CA GLN A 296 -30.47 9.61 25.80
C GLN A 296 -30.12 8.16 26.19
N THR A 297 -29.20 7.54 25.44
CA THR A 297 -28.77 6.15 25.67
C THR A 297 -27.25 6.03 25.67
N ASN A 298 -26.74 4.99 26.33
CA ASN A 298 -25.30 4.73 26.38
C ASN A 298 -24.73 4.49 24.97
N ASN A 299 -25.36 3.60 24.19
CA ASN A 299 -24.91 3.27 22.84
C ASN A 299 -24.83 4.49 21.91
N ARG A 300 -25.76 5.45 22.05
CA ARG A 300 -25.72 6.70 21.29
C ARG A 300 -24.55 7.60 21.71
N SER A 301 -24.27 7.71 23.02
CA SER A 301 -23.11 8.47 23.48
C SER A 301 -21.79 7.91 22.96
N GLU A 302 -21.64 6.58 22.91
CA GLU A 302 -20.42 5.92 22.45
C GLU A 302 -20.08 6.25 20.99
N VAL A 303 -21.07 6.09 20.10
CA VAL A 303 -20.86 6.41 18.67
C VAL A 303 -20.70 7.91 18.45
N LEU A 304 -21.37 8.75 19.24
CA LEU A 304 -21.20 10.20 19.17
C LEU A 304 -19.78 10.62 19.54
N ALA A 305 -19.18 10.00 20.58
CA ALA A 305 -17.81 10.29 20.99
C ALA A 305 -16.81 10.04 19.85
N ILE A 306 -16.98 8.93 19.12
CA ILE A 306 -16.16 8.61 17.94
C ILE A 306 -16.36 9.64 16.83
N LEU A 307 -17.61 10.03 16.54
CA LEU A 307 -17.89 11.06 15.52
C LEU A 307 -17.24 12.41 15.87
N ILE A 308 -17.34 12.84 17.13
CA ILE A 308 -16.72 14.08 17.59
C ILE A 308 -15.20 14.00 17.42
N ALA A 309 -14.60 12.88 17.83
CA ALA A 309 -13.17 12.65 17.65
C ALA A 309 -12.78 12.76 16.17
N LEU A 310 -13.51 12.10 15.26
CA LEU A 310 -13.26 12.19 13.82
C LEU A 310 -13.40 13.62 13.31
N SER A 311 -14.42 14.37 13.70
CA SER A 311 -14.65 15.73 13.19
C SER A 311 -13.55 16.74 13.56
N LYS A 312 -12.83 16.50 14.66
CA LYS A 312 -11.82 17.43 15.20
C LYS A 312 -10.40 17.16 14.71
N VAL A 313 -10.13 15.96 14.18
CA VAL A 313 -8.79 15.55 13.80
C VAL A 313 -8.49 15.86 12.33
N ASN A 314 -7.19 16.01 12.03
CA ASN A 314 -6.74 16.12 10.64
C ASN A 314 -6.92 14.77 9.93
N GLN A 315 -7.74 14.76 8.88
CA GLN A 315 -8.12 13.56 8.12
C GLN A 315 -6.98 12.91 7.32
N HIS A 316 -5.85 13.60 7.21
CA HIS A 316 -4.62 13.10 6.60
C HIS A 316 -3.65 12.49 7.62
N ARG A 317 -3.98 12.48 8.92
CA ARG A 317 -3.16 11.92 9.99
C ARG A 317 -3.71 10.57 10.45
N SER A 318 -2.83 9.59 10.67
CA SER A 318 -3.21 8.31 11.25
C SER A 318 -3.83 8.50 12.63
N LEU A 319 -4.96 7.84 12.88
CA LEU A 319 -5.73 7.96 14.13
C LEU A 319 -5.87 6.59 14.80
N SER A 320 -5.68 6.54 16.11
CA SER A 320 -5.93 5.36 16.94
C SER A 320 -6.97 5.72 18.00
N ILE A 321 -8.21 5.31 17.78
CA ILE A 321 -9.30 5.47 18.73
C ILE A 321 -9.30 4.27 19.68
N HIS A 322 -9.30 4.54 20.98
CA HIS A 322 -9.43 3.55 22.04
C HIS A 322 -10.78 3.75 22.72
N THR A 323 -11.60 2.71 22.77
CA THR A 323 -12.93 2.73 23.38
C THR A 323 -13.21 1.37 24.00
N ASP A 324 -14.00 1.33 25.06
CA ASP A 324 -14.52 0.10 25.66
C ASP A 324 -15.89 -0.30 25.10
N SER A 325 -16.42 0.45 24.13
CA SER A 325 -17.67 0.11 23.46
C SER A 325 -17.46 -0.87 22.30
N GLU A 326 -17.66 -2.15 22.57
CA GLU A 326 -17.76 -3.17 21.52
C GLU A 326 -18.87 -2.80 20.51
N TYR A 327 -20.01 -2.30 20.98
CA TYR A 327 -21.13 -1.86 20.13
C TYR A 327 -20.69 -0.81 19.10
N ALA A 328 -19.96 0.22 19.52
CA ALA A 328 -19.51 1.28 18.62
C ALA A 328 -18.50 0.73 17.59
N ILE A 329 -17.57 -0.13 18.03
CA ILE A 329 -16.61 -0.80 17.15
C ILE A 329 -17.34 -1.64 16.10
N HIS A 330 -18.26 -2.51 16.51
CA HIS A 330 -19.02 -3.36 15.59
C HIS A 330 -19.87 -2.55 14.61
N SER A 331 -20.54 -1.50 15.10
CA SER A 331 -21.39 -0.64 14.28
C SER A 331 -20.62 0.07 13.16
N ILE A 332 -19.35 0.41 13.40
CA ILE A 332 -18.49 1.13 12.45
C ILE A 332 -17.68 0.17 11.57
N ALA A 333 -17.08 -0.86 12.15
CA ALA A 333 -16.14 -1.74 11.46
C ALA A 333 -16.82 -2.91 10.74
N HIS A 334 -17.89 -3.46 11.32
CA HIS A 334 -18.48 -4.72 10.84
C HIS A 334 -19.87 -4.53 10.23
N TRP A 335 -20.74 -3.71 10.84
CA TRP A 335 -22.13 -3.59 10.41
C TRP A 335 -22.40 -2.43 9.46
N ALA A 336 -21.43 -1.53 9.28
CA ALA A 336 -21.62 -0.32 8.48
C ALA A 336 -21.97 -0.59 7.02
N ILE A 337 -21.46 -1.66 6.38
CA ILE A 337 -21.88 -2.04 5.00
C ILE A 337 -23.36 -2.43 4.96
N LYS A 338 -23.78 -3.30 5.88
CA LYS A 338 -25.18 -3.78 5.97
C LYS A 338 -26.13 -2.62 6.32
N ASN A 339 -25.73 -1.76 7.25
CA ASN A 339 -26.51 -0.58 7.61
C ASN A 339 -26.59 0.43 6.46
N ALA A 340 -25.50 0.62 5.70
CA ALA A 340 -25.53 1.47 4.51
C ALA A 340 -26.48 0.92 3.43
N SER A 341 -26.52 -0.40 3.22
CA SER A 341 -27.41 -1.01 2.22
C SER A 341 -28.89 -0.90 2.58
N THR A 342 -29.23 -0.81 3.88
CA THR A 342 -30.60 -0.54 4.36
C THR A 342 -30.92 0.95 4.48
N GLY A 343 -30.04 1.83 4.00
CA GLY A 343 -30.22 3.29 4.05
C GLY A 343 -30.08 3.87 5.45
N TRP A 344 -29.27 3.24 6.31
CA TRP A 344 -29.05 3.59 7.72
C TRP A 344 -30.31 3.51 8.60
N LYS A 345 -31.24 2.61 8.24
CA LYS A 345 -32.42 2.29 9.06
C LYS A 345 -32.04 1.32 10.19
N CYS A 346 -31.24 1.80 11.13
CA CYS A 346 -30.77 1.06 12.30
C CYS A 346 -30.67 2.00 13.52
N PRO A 347 -30.56 1.47 14.75
CA PRO A 347 -30.27 2.29 15.92
C PRO A 347 -29.03 3.17 15.70
N ASN A 348 -29.14 4.46 16.04
CA ASN A 348 -28.08 5.46 15.84
C ASN A 348 -27.63 5.67 14.38
N GLY A 349 -28.46 5.27 13.42
CA GLY A 349 -28.14 5.34 11.99
C GLY A 349 -27.86 6.77 11.49
N ASP A 350 -28.43 7.79 12.14
CA ASP A 350 -28.16 9.20 11.87
C ASP A 350 -26.68 9.55 12.13
N ILE A 351 -26.13 9.16 13.28
CA ILE A 351 -24.72 9.38 13.64
C ILE A 351 -23.79 8.48 12.84
N LEU A 352 -24.17 7.20 12.66
CA LEU A 352 -23.35 6.22 11.92
C LEU A 352 -23.17 6.62 10.44
N LYS A 353 -24.20 7.23 9.83
CA LYS A 353 -24.12 7.78 8.48
C LYS A 353 -23.09 8.90 8.38
N ASP A 354 -23.01 9.78 9.39
CA ASP A 354 -22.05 10.87 9.42
C ASP A 354 -20.63 10.37 9.66
N ILE A 355 -20.46 9.37 10.54
CA ILE A 355 -19.18 8.67 10.71
C ILE A 355 -18.73 8.10 9.37
N ALA A 356 -19.61 7.39 8.65
CA ALA A 356 -19.31 6.85 7.33
C ALA A 356 -18.88 7.94 6.33
N ALA A 357 -19.52 9.11 6.35
CA ALA A 357 -19.13 10.25 5.51
C ALA A 357 -17.71 10.75 5.85
N TRP A 358 -17.36 10.87 7.14
CA TRP A 358 -16.00 11.22 7.56
C TRP A 358 -14.97 10.18 7.13
N LEU A 359 -15.28 8.88 7.26
CA LEU A 359 -14.37 7.79 6.87
C LEU A 359 -14.04 7.81 5.38
N VAL A 360 -14.99 8.22 4.52
CA VAL A 360 -14.71 8.44 3.09
C VAL A 360 -13.67 9.53 2.90
N TYR A 361 -13.75 10.61 3.69
CA TYR A 361 -12.83 11.76 3.65
C TYR A 361 -11.45 11.49 4.27
N CYS A 362 -11.33 10.55 5.21
CA CYS A 362 -10.05 10.13 5.78
C CYS A 362 -9.11 9.54 4.71
N THR A 363 -7.92 10.11 4.51
CA THR A 363 -6.91 9.55 3.59
C THR A 363 -5.86 8.70 4.31
N ALA A 364 -5.74 8.87 5.63
CA ALA A 364 -4.86 8.09 6.50
C ALA A 364 -5.59 6.91 7.18
N PRO A 365 -4.85 5.90 7.66
CA PRO A 365 -5.42 4.76 8.37
C PRO A 365 -6.13 5.15 9.67
N LEU A 366 -7.27 4.51 9.94
CA LEU A 366 -7.97 4.56 11.23
C LEU A 366 -7.89 3.18 11.92
N PHE A 367 -7.42 3.19 13.15
CA PHE A 367 -7.44 2.04 14.04
C PHE A 367 -8.46 2.30 15.15
N ILE A 368 -9.40 1.37 15.38
CA ILE A 368 -10.31 1.42 16.51
C ILE A 368 -10.05 0.20 17.38
N THR A 369 -9.49 0.43 18.55
CA THR A 369 -9.01 -0.61 19.47
C THR A 369 -9.92 -0.70 20.68
N HIS A 370 -10.45 -1.89 20.93
CA HIS A 370 -11.16 -2.19 22.16
C HIS A 370 -10.21 -2.17 23.35
N VAL A 371 -10.55 -1.42 24.39
CA VAL A 371 -9.90 -1.44 25.70
C VAL A 371 -10.88 -1.96 26.75
N LYS A 372 -10.38 -2.62 27.79
CA LYS A 372 -11.27 -3.09 28.87
C LYS A 372 -11.77 -1.92 29.70
N ALA A 373 -13.08 -1.82 29.86
CA ALA A 373 -13.70 -0.90 30.80
C ALA A 373 -13.14 -1.11 32.23
N HIS A 374 -12.94 0.00 32.95
CA HIS A 374 -12.62 0.02 34.40
C HIS A 374 -11.44 -0.86 34.86
N ASN A 375 -10.44 -1.06 34.01
CA ASN A 375 -9.27 -1.90 34.32
C ASN A 375 -8.00 -1.08 34.67
N GLY A 376 -8.16 0.12 35.24
CA GLY A 376 -7.03 0.99 35.62
C GLY A 376 -6.34 1.71 34.46
N ASN A 377 -7.00 1.82 33.30
CA ASN A 377 -6.52 2.64 32.19
C ASN A 377 -6.92 4.09 32.41
N THR A 378 -6.00 4.88 32.97
CA THR A 378 -6.21 6.28 33.32
C THR A 378 -6.73 7.13 32.15
N HIS A 379 -6.35 6.83 30.91
CA HIS A 379 -6.81 7.62 29.76
C HIS A 379 -8.27 7.32 29.39
N ASN A 380 -8.72 6.08 29.56
CA ASN A 380 -10.13 5.72 29.38
C ASN A 380 -10.98 6.30 30.50
N GLU A 381 -10.48 6.26 31.74
CA GLU A 381 -11.13 6.89 32.90
C GLU A 381 -11.29 8.40 32.73
N MET A 382 -10.32 9.08 32.09
CA MET A 382 -10.47 10.49 31.72
C MET A 382 -11.55 10.71 30.65
N ALA A 383 -11.70 9.78 29.69
CA ALA A 383 -12.78 9.85 28.70
C ALA A 383 -14.16 9.62 29.36
N ASP A 384 -14.29 8.64 30.26
CA ASP A 384 -15.49 8.40 31.09
C ASP A 384 -15.90 9.65 31.87
N GLN A 385 -14.92 10.28 32.52
CA GLN A 385 -15.16 11.50 33.28
C GLN A 385 -15.68 12.64 32.39
N LEU A 386 -15.09 12.84 31.22
CA LEU A 386 -15.59 13.81 30.23
C LEU A 386 -16.98 13.43 29.72
N ALA A 387 -17.28 12.14 29.54
CA ALA A 387 -18.60 11.69 29.12
C ALA A 387 -19.68 12.02 30.18
N LYS A 388 -19.37 11.77 31.46
CA LYS A 388 -20.24 12.16 32.60
C LYS A 388 -20.44 13.66 32.70
N GLU A 389 -19.40 14.45 32.47
CA GLU A 389 -19.52 15.92 32.39
C GLU A 389 -20.45 16.33 31.26
N GLY A 390 -20.30 15.72 30.07
CA GLY A 390 -21.20 15.93 28.93
C GLY A 390 -22.65 15.61 29.26
N ALA A 391 -22.90 14.55 30.04
CA ALA A 391 -24.24 14.15 30.48
C ALA A 391 -24.87 15.14 31.47
N MET A 392 -24.08 15.96 32.17
CA MET A 392 -24.56 17.01 33.07
C MET A 392 -24.79 18.36 32.37
N GLN A 393 -24.29 18.54 31.15
CA GLN A 393 -24.53 19.75 30.38
C GLN A 393 -26.01 19.89 29.99
N SER A 394 -26.47 21.14 29.88
CA SER A 394 -27.80 21.48 29.40
C SER A 394 -27.94 21.18 27.91
N ILE A 395 -29.10 20.65 27.51
CA ILE A 395 -29.42 20.44 26.10
C ILE A 395 -29.70 21.81 25.46
N SER A 396 -28.82 22.25 24.56
CA SER A 396 -28.97 23.51 23.82
C SER A 396 -29.76 23.35 22.51
N GLN A 397 -29.91 22.12 22.02
CA GLN A 397 -30.57 21.80 20.75
C GLN A 397 -31.51 20.60 20.92
N SER A 398 -32.72 20.70 20.36
CA SER A 398 -33.75 19.66 20.49
C SER A 398 -33.61 18.50 19.50
N HIS A 399 -32.84 18.68 18.42
CA HIS A 399 -32.71 17.70 17.34
C HIS A 399 -31.25 17.59 16.89
N TYR A 400 -30.84 16.39 16.48
CA TYR A 400 -29.49 16.14 16.00
C TYR A 400 -29.26 16.87 14.66
N ILE A 401 -28.18 17.66 14.60
CA ILE A 401 -27.73 18.33 13.39
C ILE A 401 -26.55 17.53 12.83
N PRO A 402 -26.60 17.12 11.54
CA PRO A 402 -25.52 16.34 10.94
C PRO A 402 -24.16 17.04 11.03
N LEU A 403 -23.15 16.29 11.47
CA LEU A 403 -21.76 16.75 11.57
C LEU A 403 -20.98 16.22 10.38
N LEU A 404 -21.12 16.89 9.23
CA LEU A 404 -20.53 16.45 7.95
C LEU A 404 -19.15 17.06 7.68
N PRO A 405 -18.28 16.38 6.91
CA PRO A 405 -17.00 16.95 6.47
C PRO A 405 -17.17 18.18 5.55
N PRO A 406 -16.17 19.08 5.48
CA PRO A 406 -16.25 20.29 4.65
C PRO A 406 -16.44 19.97 3.17
N HIS A 407 -17.38 20.67 2.53
CA HIS A 407 -17.88 20.37 1.18
C HIS A 407 -16.88 20.79 0.08
N LYS A 408 -15.92 19.93 -0.26
CA LYS A 408 -15.25 19.93 -1.59
C LYS A 408 -15.19 18.49 -2.11
N ALA A 409 -15.88 18.29 -3.24
CA ALA A 409 -16.17 17.04 -3.94
C ALA A 409 -17.14 16.10 -3.21
N GLN A 410 -18.38 16.05 -3.71
CA GLN A 410 -19.30 14.95 -3.42
C GLN A 410 -18.69 13.62 -3.91
N PRO A 411 -18.95 12.50 -3.24
CA PRO A 411 -18.56 11.19 -3.73
C PRO A 411 -19.41 10.84 -4.95
N THR A 412 -18.75 10.47 -6.05
CA THR A 412 -19.33 9.54 -7.03
C THR A 412 -19.82 8.30 -6.29
N THR A 413 -20.95 7.77 -6.74
CA THR A 413 -21.71 6.63 -6.23
C THR A 413 -20.92 5.32 -6.19
N THR A 414 -19.94 5.23 -5.30
CA THR A 414 -19.18 4.02 -5.03
C THR A 414 -19.69 3.44 -3.71
N PRO A 415 -20.06 2.14 -3.64
CA PRO A 415 -20.45 1.52 -2.38
C PRO A 415 -19.32 1.65 -1.36
N LEU A 416 -19.67 1.88 -0.08
CA LEU A 416 -18.72 2.01 1.04
C LEU A 416 -17.72 0.84 1.03
N ALA A 417 -16.52 1.07 0.48
CA ALA A 417 -15.40 0.16 0.63
C ALA A 417 -14.83 0.34 2.04
N ILE A 418 -15.34 -0.42 3.00
CA ILE A 418 -14.87 -0.42 4.39
C ILE A 418 -13.54 -1.19 4.46
N SER A 419 -12.49 -0.56 3.96
CA SER A 419 -11.11 -1.06 4.03
C SER A 419 -10.16 -0.10 4.77
N LYS A 420 -10.67 1.05 5.24
CA LYS A 420 -9.89 2.09 5.94
C LYS A 420 -9.91 1.98 7.47
N VAL A 421 -10.81 1.18 8.03
CA VAL A 421 -10.96 0.97 9.47
C VAL A 421 -10.45 -0.42 9.81
N SER A 422 -9.62 -0.52 10.84
CA SER A 422 -9.16 -1.81 11.37
C SER A 422 -9.41 -1.86 12.88
N THR A 423 -9.71 -3.05 13.39
CA THR A 423 -10.01 -3.29 14.81
C THR A 423 -9.41 -4.59 15.31
N ASN A 424 -9.28 -4.73 16.63
CA ASN A 424 -8.83 -5.92 17.33
C ASN A 424 -9.98 -6.85 17.77
N LEU A 425 -11.24 -6.47 17.56
CA LEU A 425 -12.39 -7.34 17.83
C LEU A 425 -12.66 -8.27 16.63
N PRO A 426 -13.05 -9.54 16.88
CA PRO A 426 -13.52 -10.44 15.83
C PRO A 426 -14.86 -9.94 15.25
N GLU A 427 -15.21 -10.39 14.04
CA GLU A 427 -16.55 -10.16 13.50
C GLU A 427 -17.62 -10.83 14.38
N GLN A 428 -18.74 -10.13 14.59
CA GLN A 428 -19.93 -10.67 15.26
C GLN A 428 -21.16 -10.44 14.37
N PRO A 429 -22.12 -11.40 14.37
CA PRO A 429 -23.39 -11.23 13.68
C PRO A 429 -24.09 -9.97 14.19
N SER A 430 -24.65 -9.18 13.28
CA SER A 430 -25.44 -7.99 13.64
C SER A 430 -26.61 -8.38 14.55
N GLU A 431 -27.06 -7.50 15.44
CA GLU A 431 -28.17 -7.75 16.38
C GLU A 431 -29.51 -8.19 15.75
N GLY A 432 -29.62 -8.27 14.41
CA GLY A 432 -30.75 -8.87 13.69
C GLY A 432 -30.59 -10.35 13.29
N GLU A 433 -29.51 -11.05 13.68
CA GLU A 433 -29.25 -12.46 13.34
C GLU A 433 -29.38 -13.42 14.54
N LYS A 434 -29.78 -12.93 15.71
CA LYS A 434 -30.18 -13.79 16.83
C LYS A 434 -31.64 -14.20 16.70
N GLU A 435 -31.93 -15.11 15.77
CA GLU A 435 -33.07 -16.05 15.79
C GLU A 435 -33.12 -16.83 14.47
N THR A 436 -32.66 -18.10 14.50
CA THR A 436 -33.31 -19.27 13.88
C THR A 436 -32.47 -20.51 14.21
N THR A 437 -32.73 -21.09 15.39
CA THR A 437 -32.65 -22.53 15.65
C THR A 437 -33.74 -22.87 16.65
#